data_AF-A0A3A6NBF4-F1
#
_entry.id   AF-A0A3A6NBF4-F1
#
_cell.length_a   1.000
_cell.length_b   1.000
_cell.length_c   1.000
_cell.angle_alpha   90.00
_cell.angle_beta   90.00
_cell.angle_gamma   90.00
#
_symmetry.space_group_name_H-M   'P 1'
#
loop_
_entity.id
_entity.type
_entity.pdbx_description
1 polymer ?
#
loop_
_entity_poly.entity_id
_entity_poly.type
_entity_poly.pdbx_seq_one_letter_code
_entity_poly.pdbx_strand_id
1 'polypeptide(L)' 'DVVEMVLADQDGWDRYEAAKWLTMRRWLEANPGDELAKEVRAKLSSEPERHAAYTREYLGWGVFALMPR' A
#
# COMPACT_ATOMS: atom_id res chain seq x y z
N ASP A 1 -1.48 -12.01 -27.65
CA ASP A 1 -0.33 -11.13 -27.40
C ASP A 1 -0.70 -9.99 -26.43
N VAL A 2 0.30 -9.35 -25.81
CA VAL A 2 0.08 -8.13 -25.00
C VAL A 2 -0.21 -6.99 -25.96
N VAL A 3 -1.36 -6.34 -25.80
CA VAL A 3 -1.80 -5.26 -26.69
C VAL A 3 -1.78 -3.89 -26.02
N GLU A 4 -1.79 -3.84 -24.68
CA GLU A 4 -1.55 -2.60 -23.94
C GLU A 4 -1.07 -2.88 -22.49
N MET A 5 -0.40 -1.90 -21.87
CA MET A 5 -0.07 -1.95 -20.44
C MET A 5 -0.10 -0.59 -19.75
N VAL A 6 -0.53 -0.58 -18.48
CA VAL A 6 -0.45 0.57 -17.57
C VAL A 6 0.28 0.15 -16.32
N LEU A 7 1.42 0.78 -16.05
CA LEU A 7 2.29 0.44 -14.92
C LEU A 7 2.13 1.48 -13.81
N ALA A 8 2.11 1.02 -12.57
CA ALA A 8 2.24 1.92 -11.43
C ALA A 8 3.67 2.42 -11.34
N ASP A 9 3.82 3.72 -11.13
CA ASP A 9 5.06 4.35 -10.70
C ASP A 9 5.15 4.35 -9.17
N GLN A 10 6.26 4.88 -8.64
CA GLN A 10 6.47 4.98 -7.21
C GLN A 10 5.42 5.88 -6.55
N ASP A 11 4.97 6.94 -7.22
CA ASP A 11 3.93 7.84 -6.69
C ASP A 11 2.56 7.14 -6.60
N GLY A 12 2.24 6.25 -7.54
CA GLY A 12 1.07 5.38 -7.50
C GLY A 12 1.10 4.43 -6.31
N TRP A 13 2.26 3.84 -6.03
CA TRP A 13 2.51 3.05 -4.82
C TRP A 13 2.41 3.87 -3.54
N ASP A 14 3.02 5.06 -3.51
CA ASP A 14 3.00 5.96 -2.35
C ASP A 14 1.56 6.39 -2.02
N ARG A 15 0.75 6.70 -3.04
CA ARG A 15 -0.67 7.02 -2.86
C ARG A 15 -1.45 5.86 -2.26
N TYR A 16 -1.17 4.63 -2.71
CA TYR A 16 -1.85 3.44 -2.20
C TYR A 16 -1.47 3.12 -0.76
N GLU A 17 -0.18 3.11 -0.41
CA GLU A 17 0.28 2.75 0.94
C GLU A 17 0.03 3.88 1.96
N ALA A 18 0.35 5.13 1.62
CA ALA A 18 0.20 6.24 2.56
C ALA A 18 -1.27 6.51 2.95
N ALA A 19 -2.22 6.25 2.04
CA ALA A 19 -3.64 6.36 2.34
C ALA A 19 -4.08 5.40 3.46
N LYS A 20 -3.48 4.19 3.53
CA LYS A 20 -3.75 3.23 4.61
C LYS A 20 -3.27 3.76 5.95
N TRP A 21 -2.08 4.37 5.99
CA TRP A 21 -1.51 4.90 7.24
C TRP A 21 -2.35 6.01 7.85
N LEU A 22 -2.84 6.95 7.02
CA LEU A 22 -3.75 8.00 7.47
C LEU A 22 -5.05 7.40 8.02
N THR A 23 -5.58 6.38 7.35
CA THR A 23 -6.79 5.67 7.78
C THR A 23 -6.58 4.97 9.12
N MET A 24 -5.47 4.23 9.26
CA MET A 24 -5.10 3.55 10.51
C MET A 24 -4.93 4.54 11.67
N ARG A 25 -4.30 5.70 11.45
CA ARG A 25 -4.13 6.72 12.48
C ARG A 25 -5.47 7.25 12.99
N ARG A 26 -6.37 7.62 12.08
CA ARG A 26 -7.72 8.11 12.44
C ARG A 26 -8.55 7.02 13.12
N TRP A 27 -8.44 5.79 12.65
CA TRP A 27 -9.14 4.65 13.24
C TRP A 27 -8.65 4.38 14.67
N LEU A 28 -7.35 4.46 14.94
CA LEU A 28 -6.78 4.31 16.29
C LEU A 28 -7.25 5.41 17.25
N GLU A 29 -7.42 6.64 16.76
CA GLU A 29 -7.97 7.75 17.56
C GLU A 29 -9.43 7.50 17.95
N ALA A 30 -10.23 6.94 17.03
CA ALA A 30 -11.64 6.64 17.28
C ALA A 30 -11.88 5.34 18.07
N ASN A 31 -10.94 4.39 18.04
CA ASN A 31 -11.12 3.03 18.58
C ASN A 31 -9.98 2.62 19.54
N PRO A 32 -9.72 3.36 20.64
CA PRO A 32 -8.55 3.11 21.50
C PRO A 32 -8.65 1.80 22.31
N GLY A 33 -9.85 1.29 22.56
CA GLY A 33 -10.10 0.07 23.34
C GLY A 33 -10.37 -1.17 22.50
N ASP A 34 -10.33 -1.05 21.17
CA ASP A 34 -10.56 -2.17 20.27
C ASP A 34 -9.42 -3.20 20.39
N GLU A 35 -9.77 -4.48 20.29
CA GLU A 35 -8.84 -5.59 20.43
C GLU A 35 -7.68 -5.51 19.42
N LEU A 36 -7.92 -4.95 18.23
CA LEU A 36 -6.94 -4.79 17.16
C LEU A 36 -6.08 -3.52 17.30
N ALA A 37 -6.38 -2.62 18.25
CA ALA A 37 -5.68 -1.34 18.37
C ALA A 37 -4.16 -1.50 18.56
N LYS A 38 -3.73 -2.55 19.28
CA LYS A 38 -2.29 -2.85 19.45
C LYS A 38 -1.63 -3.29 18.13
N GLU A 39 -2.31 -4.13 17.36
CA GLU A 39 -1.79 -4.63 16.08
C GLU A 39 -1.72 -3.51 15.04
N VAL A 40 -2.80 -2.72 14.93
CA VAL A 40 -2.86 -1.59 13.98
C VAL A 40 -1.78 -0.55 14.32
N ARG A 41 -1.52 -0.29 15.60
CA ARG A 41 -0.41 0.58 16.03
C ARG A 41 0.95 0.00 15.65
N ALA A 42 1.18 -1.29 15.86
CA ALA A 42 2.43 -1.94 15.49
C ALA A 42 2.69 -1.88 13.97
N LYS A 43 1.64 -2.11 13.16
CA LYS A 43 1.69 -1.94 11.71
C LYS A 43 1.99 -0.49 11.34
N LEU A 44 1.23 0.47 11.85
CA LEU A 44 1.45 1.89 11.54
C LEU A 44 2.88 2.37 11.85
N SER A 45 3.52 1.81 12.88
CA SER A 45 4.92 2.15 13.23
C SER A 45 5.97 1.57 12.28
N SER A 46 5.72 0.43 11.64
CA SER A 46 6.74 -0.30 10.84
C SER A 46 6.51 -0.25 9.33
N GLU A 47 5.25 -0.07 8.90
CA GLU A 47 4.85 -0.08 7.50
C GLU A 47 5.49 1.05 6.66
N PRO A 48 5.64 2.30 7.15
CA PRO A 48 6.28 3.35 6.36
C PRO A 48 7.74 3.06 6.02
N GLU A 49 8.51 2.58 7.00
CA GLU A 49 9.91 2.20 6.79
C GLU A 49 10.02 1.00 5.86
N ARG A 50 9.20 -0.03 6.09
CA ARG A 50 9.18 -1.21 5.22
C ARG A 50 8.81 -0.87 3.78
N HIS A 51 7.87 0.05 3.58
CA HIS A 51 7.49 0.53 2.24
C HIS A 51 8.67 1.23 1.56
N ALA A 52 9.29 2.20 2.23
CA ALA A 52 10.40 2.96 1.68
C ALA A 52 11.65 2.09 1.43
N ALA A 53 11.93 1.13 2.31
CA ALA A 53 13.10 0.27 2.20
C ALA A 53 12.93 -0.85 1.15
N TYR A 54 11.70 -1.31 0.90
CA TYR A 54 11.49 -2.51 0.09
C TYR A 54 10.46 -2.32 -1.03
N THR A 55 9.21 -2.05 -0.68
CA THR A 55 8.10 -2.05 -1.65
C THR A 55 8.30 -0.98 -2.73
N ARG A 56 8.68 0.23 -2.33
CA ARG A 56 8.81 1.39 -3.23
C ARG A 56 9.87 1.20 -4.31
N GLU A 57 10.96 0.50 -3.98
CA GLU A 57 12.11 0.34 -4.89
C GLU A 57 12.07 -0.98 -5.66
N TYR A 58 11.50 -2.04 -5.07
CA TYR A 58 11.67 -3.40 -5.61
C TYR A 58 10.37 -4.06 -6.09
N LEU A 59 9.18 -3.52 -5.78
CA LEU A 59 7.91 -4.13 -6.17
C LEU A 59 7.20 -3.31 -7.25
N GLY A 60 7.19 -3.82 -8.48
CA GLY A 60 6.39 -3.27 -9.58
C GLY A 60 4.94 -3.75 -9.55
N TRP A 61 4.04 -2.97 -10.13
CA TRP A 61 2.66 -3.38 -10.40
C TRP A 61 2.19 -2.82 -11.74
N GLY A 62 1.30 -3.54 -12.42
CA GLY A 62 0.70 -3.05 -13.66
C GLY A 62 -0.47 -3.90 -14.13
N VAL A 63 -1.31 -3.31 -14.98
CA VAL A 63 -2.39 -3.98 -15.70
C VAL A 63 -1.94 -4.23 -17.13
N PHE A 64 -2.13 -5.45 -17.62
CA PHE A 64 -1.74 -5.88 -18.96
C PHE A 64 -2.98 -6.38 -19.72
N ALA A 65 -3.27 -5.78 -20.87
CA ALA A 65 -4.35 -6.21 -21.74
C ALA A 65 -3.84 -7.26 -22.74
N LEU A 66 -4.55 -8.39 -22.86
CA LEU A 66 -4.15 -9.53 -23.68
C LEU A 66 -5.22 -9.84 -24.73
N MET A 67 -4.78 -10.19 -25.94
CA MET A 67 -5.61 -10.81 -26.97
C MET A 67 -5.21 -12.27 -27.21
N PRO A 68 -6.16 -13.18 -27.49
CA PRO A 68 -5.85 -14.50 -28.00
C PRO A 68 -5.05 -14.40 -29.30
N ARG A 69 -4.21 -15.40 -29.57
CA ARG A 69 -3.52 -15.52 -30.85
C ARG A 69 -4.46 -16.09 -31.91
#